data_AF-A0A2A5D0Y2-F1
#
_entry.id   AF-A0A2A5D0Y2-F1
#
_cell.length_a   1.000
_cell.length_b   1.000
_cell.length_c   1.000
_cell.angle_alpha   90.00
_cell.angle_beta   90.00
_cell.angle_gamma   90.00
#
_symmetry.space_group_name_H-M   'P 1'
#
loop_
_entity.id
_entity.type
_entity.pdbx_description
1 polymer ?
#
loop_
_entity_poly.entity_id
_entity_poly.type
_entity_poly.pdbx_seq_one_letter_code
_entity_poly.pdbx_strand_id
1 'polypeptide(L)' 'MRTTLNIDDQMLEKASLLTGINEKTSLVRLGLEALIARESGKRLALLGGTEKELRAVPRRRTTHS' A
#
# COMPACT_ATOMS: atom_id res chain seq x y z
N MET A 1 -13.97 13.08 -11.32
CA MET A 1 -15.26 13.19 -10.59
C MET A 1 -15.10 14.26 -9.53
N ARG A 2 -16.04 15.22 -9.42
CA ARG A 2 -16.03 16.23 -8.35
C ARG A 2 -16.97 15.77 -7.24
N THR A 3 -16.47 15.67 -6.02
CA THR A 3 -17.23 15.18 -4.87
C THR A 3 -16.84 15.99 -3.65
N THR A 4 -17.81 16.31 -2.82
CA THR A 4 -17.57 17.04 -1.56
C THR A 4 -17.48 16.00 -0.45
N LEU A 5 -16.38 16.00 0.29
CA LEU A 5 -16.13 15.10 1.41
C LEU A 5 -15.78 15.96 2.63
N ASN A 6 -16.35 15.62 3.78
CA ASN A 6 -15.96 16.23 5.05
C ASN A 6 -14.80 15.41 5.64
N ILE A 7 -13.62 16.01 5.73
CA ILE A 7 -12.39 15.38 6.22
C ILE A 7 -11.77 16.33 7.23
N ASP A 8 -11.23 15.77 8.31
CA ASP A 8 -10.49 16.54 9.32
C ASP A 8 -9.26 17.22 8.69
N ASP A 9 -9.23 18.55 8.74
CA ASP A 9 -8.13 19.36 8.18
C ASP A 9 -6.81 19.08 8.89
N GLN A 10 -6.80 18.77 10.19
CA GLN A 10 -5.55 18.43 10.91
C GLN A 10 -4.95 17.13 10.39
N MET A 11 -5.79 16.18 9.99
CA MET A 11 -5.34 14.92 9.39
C MET A 11 -4.73 15.15 8.01
N LEU A 12 -5.36 16.00 7.18
CA LEU A 12 -4.85 16.36 5.86
C LEU A 12 -3.54 17.14 5.94
N GLU A 13 -3.41 18.08 6.87
CA GLU A 13 -2.15 18.81 7.10
C GLU A 13 -1.03 17.87 7.50
N LYS A 14 -1.29 16.96 8.45
CA LYS A 14 -0.30 15.97 8.86
C LYS A 14 0.11 15.05 7.72
N ALA A 15 -0.84 14.60 6.91
CA ALA A 15 -0.55 13.79 5.72
C ALA A 15 0.27 14.57 4.69
N SER A 16 -0.06 15.84 4.45
CA SER A 16 0.70 16.73 3.56
C SER A 16 2.14 16.90 4.05
N LEU A 17 2.33 17.20 5.33
CA LEU A 17 3.67 17.37 5.93
C LEU A 17 4.52 16.10 5.84
N LEU A 18 3.93 14.93 6.07
CA LEU A 18 4.65 13.65 6.05
C LEU A 18 4.96 13.15 4.64
N THR A 19 4.11 13.44 3.67
CA THR A 19 4.24 12.96 2.28
C THR A 19 4.86 13.98 1.32
N GLY A 20 4.87 15.26 1.70
CA GLY A 20 5.26 16.38 0.85
C GLY A 20 4.20 16.77 -0.20
N ILE A 21 2.99 16.20 -0.13
CA ILE A 21 1.94 16.38 -1.15
C ILE A 21 0.92 17.42 -0.68
N ASN A 22 0.92 18.57 -1.34
CA ASN A 22 0.04 19.69 -1.00
C ASN A 22 -1.37 19.57 -1.60
N GLU A 23 -1.56 18.73 -2.60
CA GLU A 23 -2.85 18.57 -3.26
C GLU A 23 -3.77 17.61 -2.46
N LYS A 24 -4.84 18.15 -1.87
CA LYS A 24 -5.81 17.41 -1.03
C LYS A 24 -6.37 16.17 -1.75
N THR A 25 -6.73 16.28 -3.03
CA THR A 25 -7.28 15.17 -3.83
C THR A 25 -6.26 14.04 -3.98
N SER A 26 -4.99 14.38 -4.23
CA SER A 26 -3.91 13.41 -4.38
C SER A 26 -3.63 12.68 -3.07
N LEU A 27 -3.66 13.38 -1.93
CA LEU A 27 -3.56 12.75 -0.61
C LEU A 27 -4.68 11.71 -0.37
N VAL A 28 -5.92 12.07 -0.68
CA VAL A 28 -7.07 11.18 -0.50
C VAL A 28 -6.96 9.96 -1.41
N ARG A 29 -6.58 10.16 -2.68
CA ARG A 29 -6.37 9.06 -3.64
C ARG A 29 -5.28 8.10 -3.16
N LEU A 30 -4.14 8.63 -2.73
CA LEU A 30 -3.04 7.82 -2.20
C LEU A 30 -3.42 7.10 -0.90
N GLY A 31 -4.22 7.72 -0.04
CA GLY A 31 -4.75 7.07 1.16
C GLY A 31 -5.58 5.83 0.82
N LEU A 32 -6.46 5.92 -0.18
CA LEU A 32 -7.24 4.79 -0.66
C LEU A 32 -6.37 3.70 -1.29
N GLU A 33 -5.41 4.07 -2.14
CA GLU A 33 -4.46 3.14 -2.76
C GLU A 33 -3.62 2.40 -1.70
N ALA A 34 -3.17 3.10 -0.65
CA ALA A 34 -2.42 2.51 0.45
C ALA A 34 -3.27 1.50 1.25
N LEU A 35 -4.55 1.79 1.49
CA LEU A 35 -5.47 0.86 2.15
C LEU A 35 -5.70 -0.40 1.32
N ILE A 36 -5.92 -0.24 0.01
CA ILE A 36 -6.07 -1.37 -0.92
C ILE A 36 -4.79 -2.22 -0.90
N ALA A 37 -3.62 -1.61 -1.07
CA ALA A 37 -2.34 -2.31 -1.07
C ALA A 37 -2.11 -3.10 0.23
N ARG A 38 -2.46 -2.51 1.38
CA ARG A 38 -2.37 -3.16 2.69
C ARG A 38 -3.26 -4.40 2.79
N GLU A 39 -4.53 -4.31 2.40
CA GLU A 39 -5.44 -5.47 2.48
C GLU A 39 -5.12 -6.53 1.42
N SER A 40 -4.71 -6.11 0.22
CA SER A 40 -4.18 -7.02 -0.80
C SER A 40 -2.96 -7.79 -0.29
N GLY A 41 -2.02 -7.13 0.38
CA GLY A 41 -0.86 -7.77 0.98
C GLY A 41 -1.22 -8.82 2.03
N LYS A 42 -2.19 -8.52 2.91
CA LYS A 42 -2.72 -9.51 3.87
C LYS A 42 -3.33 -10.72 3.17
N ARG A 43 -4.17 -10.48 2.15
CA ARG A 43 -4.81 -11.55 1.37
C ARG A 43 -3.77 -12.44 0.67
N LEU A 44 -2.73 -11.83 0.09
CA LEU A 44 -1.63 -12.58 -0.54
C LEU A 44 -0.84 -13.39 0.48
N ALA A 45 -0.56 -12.84 1.66
CA ALA A 45 0.13 -13.58 2.73
C ALA A 45 -0.64 -14.83 3.16
N LEU A 46 -1.99 -14.76 3.21
CA LEU A 46 -2.84 -15.92 3.50
C LEU A 46 -2.83 -17.00 2.40
N LEU A 47 -2.52 -16.61 1.15
CA LEU A 47 -2.34 -17.56 0.03
C LEU A 47 -0.94 -18.20 0.02
N GLY A 48 -0.04 -17.78 0.92
CA GLY A 48 1.27 -18.40 1.05
C GLY A 48 1.15 -19.90 1.36
N GLY A 49 1.64 -20.75 0.46
CA GLY A 49 1.63 -22.21 0.64
C GLY A 49 0.30 -22.90 0.29
N THR A 50 -0.69 -22.20 -0.26
CA THR A 50 -1.95 -22.84 -0.70
C THR A 50 -1.84 -23.53 -2.06
N GLU A 51 -0.80 -23.23 -2.83
CA GLU A 51 -0.54 -23.87 -4.13
C GLU A 51 0.11 -25.25 -3.94
N LYS A 52 -0.67 -26.32 -4.17
CA LYS A 52 -0.26 -27.70 -3.87
C LYS A 52 0.87 -28.20 -4.76
N GLU A 53 0.91 -27.74 -6.02
CA GLU A 53 1.89 -28.19 -6.99
C GLU A 53 3.13 -27.29 -7.06
N LEU A 54 3.22 -26.28 -6.19
CA LEU A 54 4.35 -25.36 -6.17
C LEU A 54 5.64 -26.08 -5.76
N ARG A 55 6.54 -26.27 -6.71
CA ARG A 55 7.88 -26.80 -6.43
C ARG A 55 8.73 -25.70 -5.77
N ALA A 56 9.52 -26.07 -4.77
CA ALA A 56 10.44 -25.15 -4.12
C ALA A 56 11.46 -24.61 -5.13
N VAL A 57 11.42 -23.31 -5.40
CA VAL A 57 12.38 -22.65 -6.29
C VAL A 57 13.68 -22.41 -5.51
N PRO A 58 14.86 -22.80 -6.03
CA PRO A 58 16.12 -22.56 -5.35
C PRO A 58 16.34 -21.06 -5.06
N ARG A 59 16.63 -20.71 -3.80
CA ARG A 59 16.93 -19.32 -3.43
C ARG A 59 18.29 -18.93 -4.02
N ARG A 60 18.32 -17.95 -4.93
CA ARG A 60 19.58 -17.38 -5.43
C ARG A 60 20.25 -16.58 -4.31
N ARG A 61 21.29 -17.15 -3.69
CA ARG A 61 22.16 -16.43 -2.76
C ARG A 61 23.26 -15.76 -3.59
N THR A 62 23.33 -14.44 -3.55
CA THR A 62 24.52 -13.72 -4.04
C THR A 62 25.64 -13.98 -3.04
N THR A 63 26.60 -14.82 -3.40
CA THR A 63 27.88 -14.94 -2.69
C THR A 63 28.66 -13.66 -2.97
N HIS A 64 28.60 -12.69 -2.06
CA HIS A 64 29.59 -11.62 -2.02
C HIS A 64 30.84 -12.18 -1.32
N SER A 65 31.92 -12.26 -2.09
CA SER A 65 33.30 -12.50 -1.66
C SER A 65 33.98 -11.16 -1.35
#